data_AF-A0AA38Z112-F1
#
_entry.id   AF-A0AA38Z112-F1
#
_cell.length_a   1.000
_cell.length_b   1.000
_cell.length_c   1.000
_cell.angle_alpha   90.00
_cell.angle_beta   90.00
_cell.angle_gamma   90.00
#
_symmetry.space_group_name_H-M   'P 1'
#
loop_
_entity.id
_entity.type
_entity.pdbx_description
1 polymer ?
#
loop_
_entity_poly.entity_id
_entity_poly.type
_entity_poly.pdbx_seq_one_letter_code
_entity_poly.pdbx_strand_id
1 'polypeptide(L)' 'MPLSRAFQKLVKEGLLTALAPRPPPQPLPPQFRMDLHYAYHQGPGHDTDRCSALRHAIQDLID' A
#
# COMPACT_ATOMS: atom_id res chain seq x y z
N MET A 1 4.31 -6.11 -13.79
CA MET A 1 5.31 -5.73 -12.75
C MET A 1 4.57 -5.70 -11.42
N PRO A 2 5.06 -6.35 -10.34
CA PRO A 2 4.38 -6.27 -9.05
C PRO A 2 4.34 -4.81 -8.55
N LEU A 3 3.22 -4.39 -7.97
CA LEU A 3 3.00 -3.02 -7.48
C LEU A 3 3.99 -2.67 -6.38
N SER A 4 4.38 -3.64 -5.56
CA SER A 4 5.44 -3.52 -4.56
C SER A 4 6.76 -3.03 -5.16
N ARG A 5 7.15 -3.55 -6.33
CA ARG A 5 8.37 -3.14 -7.03
C ARG A 5 8.23 -1.76 -7.68
N ALA A 6 7.06 -1.44 -8.21
CA ALA A 6 6.78 -0.10 -8.74
C ALA A 6 6.83 0.95 -7.61
N PHE A 7 6.17 0.66 -6.49
CA PHE A 7 6.19 1.49 -5.30
C PHE A 7 7.61 1.75 -4.78
N GLN A 8 8.44 0.71 -4.65
CA GLN A 8 9.84 0.86 -4.23
C GLN A 8 10.64 1.83 -5.13
N LYS A 9 10.44 1.76 -6.45
CA LYS A 9 11.11 2.67 -7.39
C LYS A 9 10.61 4.10 -7.20
N LEU A 10 9.30 4.29 -7.11
CA LEU A 10 8.69 5.63 -6.96
C LEU A 10 9.06 6.29 -5.63
N VAL A 11 9.20 5.52 -4.55
CA VAL A 11 9.74 6.01 -3.28
C VAL A 11 11.20 6.42 -3.42
N LYS A 12 12.02 5.63 -4.13
CA LYS A 12 13.42 5.96 -4.38
C LYS A 12 13.59 7.22 -5.22
N GLU A 13 12.68 7.46 -6.16
CA GLU A 13 12.64 8.64 -7.02
C GLU A 13 11.96 9.85 -6.32
N GLY A 14 11.45 9.68 -5.10
CA GLY A 14 10.78 10.76 -4.34
C GLY A 14 9.39 11.14 -4.87
N LEU A 15 8.84 10.35 -5.79
CA LEU A 15 7.53 10.59 -6.43
C LEU A 15 6.37 10.09 -5.56
N LEU A 16 6.63 9.10 -4.71
CA LEU A 16 5.66 8.62 -3.72
C LEU A 16 6.31 8.52 -2.34
N THR A 17 5.47 8.63 -1.32
CA THR A 17 5.84 8.40 0.07
C THR A 17 4.90 7.36 0.66
N ALA A 18 5.43 6.51 1.53
CA ALA A 18 4.60 5.61 2.33
C ALA A 18 3.73 6.46 3.27
N LEU A 19 2.44 6.17 3.30
CA LEU A 19 1.50 6.83 4.18
C LEU A 19 1.77 6.44 5.63
N ALA A 20 1.47 7.36 6.55
CA ALA A 20 1.54 7.08 7.98
C ALA A 20 0.66 5.86 8.34
N PRO A 21 1.08 5.05 9.33
CA PRO A 21 0.29 3.93 9.80
C PRO A 21 -1.15 4.35 10.14
N ARG A 22 -2.12 3.67 9.53
CA ARG A 22 -3.53 3.86 9.88
C ARG A 22 -3.93 2.84 10.95
N PRO A 23 -4.71 3.22 11.98
CA PRO A 23 -5.28 2.24 12.89
C PRO A 23 -6.15 1.23 12.11
N PRO A 24 -6.20 -0.05 12.56
CA PRO A 24 -7.06 -1.05 11.94
C PRO A 24 -8.53 -0.61 11.98
N PRO A 25 -9.32 -0.92 10.94
CA PRO A 25 -10.77 -0.64 10.95
C PRO A 25 -11.47 -1.41 12.09
N GLN A 26 -12.48 -0.78 12.69
CA GLN A 26 -13.34 -1.39 13.71
C GLN A 26 -14.80 -1.40 13.25
N PRO A 27 -15.46 -2.58 13.21
CA PRO A 27 -14.93 -3.91 13.55
C PRO A 27 -13.92 -4.42 12.50
N LEU A 28 -13.05 -5.35 12.91
CA LEU A 28 -12.06 -5.94 12.00
C LEU A 28 -12.77 -6.79 10.93
N PRO A 29 -12.53 -6.55 9.64
CA PRO A 29 -13.13 -7.36 8.58
C PRO A 29 -12.60 -8.80 8.62
N PRO A 30 -13.40 -9.81 8.21
CA PRO A 30 -13.01 -11.23 8.24
C PRO A 30 -11.74 -11.56 7.45
N GLN A 31 -11.40 -10.69 6.50
CA GLN A 31 -10.27 -10.84 5.59
C GLN A 31 -9.03 -10.08 6.08
N PHE A 32 -9.11 -9.41 7.24
CA PHE A 32 -7.98 -8.67 7.81
C PHE A 32 -6.91 -9.64 8.29
N ARG A 33 -5.70 -9.51 7.74
CA ARG A 33 -4.58 -10.41 8.00
C ARG A 33 -3.49 -9.66 8.78
N MET A 34 -3.43 -9.93 10.08
CA MET A 34 -2.42 -9.35 10.98
C MET A 34 -0.99 -9.81 10.65
N ASP A 35 -0.85 -10.94 9.95
CA ASP A 35 0.42 -11.55 9.53
C ASP A 35 1.05 -10.88 8.30
N LEU A 36 0.30 -10.05 7.57
CA LEU A 36 0.79 -9.42 6.34
C LEU A 36 1.10 -7.95 6.56
N HIS A 37 2.19 -7.46 5.97
CA HIS A 37 2.61 -6.07 6.07
C HIS A 37 2.41 -5.31 4.75
N TYR A 38 1.79 -4.14 4.84
CA TYR A 38 1.51 -3.29 3.72
C TYR A 38 2.49 -2.10 3.66
N ALA A 39 3.47 -2.14 2.76
CA ALA A 39 4.57 -1.17 2.72
C ALA A 39 4.10 0.28 2.48
N TYR A 40 2.99 0.48 1.76
CA TYR A 40 2.47 1.81 1.45
C TYR A 40 1.62 2.45 2.57
N HIS A 41 1.03 1.68 3.49
CA HIS A 41 0.33 2.18 4.70
C HIS A 41 1.08 1.83 5.98
N GLN A 42 2.26 1.20 5.88
CA GLN A 42 3.14 0.84 7.00
C GLN A 42 2.40 0.10 8.13
N GLY A 43 1.49 -0.83 7.79
CA GLY A 43 0.62 -1.48 8.77
C GLY A 43 0.18 -2.88 8.38
N PRO A 44 -0.41 -3.64 9.33
CA PRO A 44 -0.93 -4.97 9.07
C PRO A 44 -2.17 -4.92 8.17
N GLY A 45 -2.40 -5.94 7.36
CA GLY A 45 -3.59 -6.01 6.51
C GLY A 45 -3.41 -6.85 5.26
N HIS A 46 -3.23 -6.23 4.10
CA HIS A 46 -3.14 -6.94 2.82
C HIS A 46 -1.74 -6.82 2.21
N ASP A 47 -1.45 -7.68 1.24
CA ASP A 47 -0.25 -7.56 0.41
C ASP A 47 -0.24 -6.22 -0.36
N THR A 48 0.94 -5.62 -0.48
CA THR A 48 1.19 -4.41 -1.28
C THR A 48 0.66 -4.55 -2.70
N ASP A 49 0.75 -5.75 -3.26
CA ASP A 49 0.30 -6.05 -4.62
C ASP A 49 -1.23 -6.05 -4.82
N ARG A 50 -2.02 -6.05 -3.73
CA ARG A 50 -3.49 -6.08 -3.80
C ARG A 50 -4.16 -4.75 -3.47
N CYS A 51 -3.41 -3.69 -3.18
CA CYS A 51 -4.03 -2.44 -2.79
C CYS A 51 -4.51 -1.61 -3.96
N SER A 52 -5.81 -1.34 -3.95
CA SER A 52 -6.47 -0.42 -4.87
C SER A 52 -5.93 1.00 -4.73
N ALA A 53 -5.74 1.51 -3.51
CA ALA A 53 -5.28 2.88 -3.29
C ALA A 53 -3.90 3.15 -3.89
N LEU A 54 -2.95 2.21 -3.78
CA LEU A 54 -1.64 2.33 -4.42
C LEU A 54 -1.74 2.25 -5.94
N ARG A 55 -2.59 1.36 -6.47
CA ARG A 55 -2.84 1.29 -7.92
C ARG A 55 -3.37 2.62 -8.46
N HIS A 56 -4.30 3.25 -7.76
CA HIS A 56 -4.82 4.57 -8.12
C HIS A 56 -3.73 5.65 -8.07
N ALA A 57 -2.99 5.74 -6.96
CA ALA A 57 -1.90 6.72 -6.84
C ALA A 57 -0.81 6.57 -7.91
N ILE A 58 -0.52 5.34 -8.37
CA ILE A 58 0.41 5.11 -9.48
C ILE A 58 -0.21 5.52 -10.82
N GLN A 59 -1.51 5.28 -11.04
CA GLN A 59 -2.19 5.71 -12.26
C GLN A 59 -2.22 7.24 -12.37
N ASP A 60 -2.48 7.94 -11.27
CA ASP A 60 -2.47 9.41 -11.20
C ASP A 60 -1.10 10.02 -11.54
N LEU A 61 -0.01 9.24 -11.51
CA LEU A 61 1.33 9.68 -11.93
C LEU A 61 1.63 9.45 -13.41
N ILE A 62 0.83 8.61 -14.09
CA ILE A 62 1.02 8.23 -15.49
C ILE A 62 0.13 9.08 -16.42
N ASP A 63 -1.04 9.50 -15.93
CA ASP A 63 -1.95 10.44 -16.61
C ASP A 63 -1.33 11.84 -16.74
#